data_AF-A0A7W4HPG7-F1
#
_entry.id   AF-A0A7W4HPG7-F1
#
_cell.length_a   1.000
_cell.length_b   1.000
_cell.length_c   1.000
_cell.angle_alpha   90.00
_cell.angle_beta   90.00
_cell.angle_gamma   90.00
#
_symmetry.space_group_name_H-M   'P 1'
#
loop_
_entity.id
_entity.type
_entity.pdbx_description
1 polymer ?
#
loop_
_entity_poly.entity_id
_entity_poly.type
_entity_poly.pdbx_seq_one_letter_code
_entity_poly.pdbx_strand_id
1 'polypeptide(L)'
;MSFSNEIKNLDKFLIEQGFLAVPMDFRGLRSWVKELDSENLVYMYVYISQHKEESQSGHLIISPPRYNDDGWTGNPLAIGIPLAKNWELGTGFFDDYINRLNNLLPSAGYLKDAVIREMNNLSDISTEAPKAKYLGMRELTNLKAFRKLQEEPNFMELCSISKETWLKKKDIYLLDVGMGKKCFEQYGDEITMEYIEDYTSQLSMILATYSTFR
;
A
#
# COMPACT_ATOMS: atom_id res chain seq x y z
N MET A 1 12.42 18.34 -20.36
CA MET A 1 12.53 16.89 -20.12
C MET A 1 11.18 16.43 -19.57
N SER A 2 10.65 15.24 -19.92
CA SER A 2 9.32 14.82 -19.46
C SER A 2 9.43 13.99 -18.17
N PHE A 3 8.47 14.14 -17.25
CA PHE A 3 8.39 13.35 -16.01
C PHE A 3 8.55 11.84 -16.26
N SER A 4 7.89 11.32 -17.29
CA SER A 4 7.99 9.91 -17.70
C SER A 4 9.39 9.47 -18.12
N ASN A 5 10.27 10.39 -18.54
CA ASN A 5 11.66 10.09 -18.85
C ASN A 5 12.56 10.15 -17.62
N GLU A 6 12.28 11.05 -16.67
CA GLU A 6 13.08 11.21 -15.44
C GLU A 6 12.81 10.06 -14.44
N ILE A 7 11.58 9.56 -14.36
CA ILE A 7 11.21 8.48 -13.43
C ILE A 7 11.79 7.11 -13.79
N LYS A 8 12.30 6.92 -15.03
CA LYS A 8 12.83 5.62 -15.50
C LYS A 8 14.03 5.15 -14.68
N ASN A 9 14.89 6.07 -14.26
CA ASN A 9 16.05 5.73 -13.44
C ASN A 9 15.61 5.25 -12.05
N LEU A 10 14.61 5.91 -11.47
CA LEU A 10 14.02 5.49 -10.21
C LEU A 10 13.36 4.11 -10.35
N ASP A 11 12.56 3.89 -11.40
CA ASP A 11 11.91 2.61 -11.65
C ASP A 11 12.93 1.47 -11.76
N LYS A 12 14.00 1.67 -12.55
CA LYS A 12 15.11 0.71 -12.67
C LYS A 12 15.77 0.43 -11.32
N PHE A 13 16.10 1.49 -10.58
CA PHE A 13 16.69 1.37 -9.25
C PHE A 13 15.80 0.56 -8.30
N LEU A 14 14.50 0.84 -8.25
CA LEU A 14 13.55 0.16 -7.37
C LEU A 14 13.39 -1.32 -7.75
N ILE A 15 13.38 -1.65 -9.04
CA ILE A 15 13.38 -3.05 -9.51
C ILE A 15 14.65 -3.78 -9.06
N GLU A 16 15.82 -3.16 -9.16
CA GLU A 16 17.08 -3.72 -8.65
C GLU A 16 17.06 -3.93 -7.13
N GLN A 17 16.31 -3.10 -6.40
CA GLN A 17 16.07 -3.25 -4.97
C GLN A 17 14.95 -4.26 -4.63
N GLY A 18 14.33 -4.90 -5.62
CA GLY A 18 13.29 -5.91 -5.45
C GLY A 18 11.89 -5.36 -5.20
N PHE A 19 11.62 -4.12 -5.59
CA PHE A 19 10.26 -3.56 -5.58
C PHE A 19 9.52 -3.88 -6.89
N LEU A 20 8.19 -3.93 -6.79
CA LEU A 20 7.26 -4.08 -7.91
C LEU A 20 6.40 -2.82 -8.05
N ALA A 21 6.19 -2.35 -9.27
CA ALA A 21 5.27 -1.23 -9.52
C ALA A 21 3.82 -1.61 -9.16
N VAL A 22 3.13 -0.70 -8.48
CA VAL A 22 1.70 -0.83 -8.18
C VAL A 22 0.88 -0.41 -9.41
N PRO A 23 -0.11 -1.20 -9.86
CA PRO A 23 -0.77 -0.97 -11.15
C PRO A 23 -1.63 0.29 -11.26
N MET A 24 -2.09 0.84 -10.14
CA MET A 24 -3.00 1.99 -10.14
C MET A 24 -2.23 3.33 -10.28
N ASP A 25 -2.30 3.96 -11.45
CA ASP A 25 -1.90 5.38 -11.65
C ASP A 25 -3.14 6.26 -11.47
N PHE A 26 -3.38 6.71 -10.25
CA PHE A 26 -4.43 7.69 -9.96
C PHE A 26 -3.83 9.09 -10.06
N ARG A 27 -4.24 9.88 -11.05
CA ARG A 27 -4.03 11.35 -11.09
C ARG A 27 -2.61 11.83 -10.72
N GLY A 28 -1.55 11.17 -11.21
CA GLY A 28 -0.16 11.56 -10.93
C GLY A 28 0.44 10.94 -9.67
N LEU A 29 -0.21 9.92 -9.11
CA LEU A 29 0.28 9.10 -8.01
C LEU A 29 0.95 7.84 -8.55
N ARG A 30 2.15 7.55 -8.07
CA ARG A 30 2.89 6.32 -8.42
C ARG A 30 3.50 5.71 -7.19
N SER A 31 3.40 4.40 -7.09
CA SER A 31 4.08 3.66 -6.04
C SER A 31 4.69 2.35 -6.52
N TRP A 32 5.67 1.91 -5.74
CA TRP A 32 6.29 0.61 -5.84
C TRP A 32 6.25 -0.05 -4.48
N VAL A 33 6.04 -1.36 -4.44
CA VAL A 33 5.87 -2.15 -3.22
C VAL A 33 6.92 -3.24 -3.14
N LYS A 34 7.39 -3.53 -1.93
CA LYS A 34 8.27 -4.65 -1.60
C LYS A 34 7.79 -5.33 -0.32
N GLU A 35 7.79 -6.65 -0.28
CA GLU A 35 7.45 -7.40 0.93
C GLU A 35 8.54 -7.26 2.01
N LEU A 36 8.12 -7.01 3.25
CA LEU A 36 8.99 -7.04 4.43
C LEU A 36 8.63 -8.17 5.40
N ASP A 37 7.34 -8.49 5.51
CA ASP A 37 6.82 -9.53 6.38
C ASP A 37 5.56 -10.15 5.80
N SER A 38 5.72 -11.32 5.20
CA SER A 38 4.63 -12.12 4.64
C SER A 38 3.60 -12.54 5.68
N GLU A 39 4.07 -12.87 6.88
CA GLU A 39 3.25 -13.43 7.94
C GLU A 39 2.34 -12.37 8.52
N ASN A 40 2.84 -11.14 8.73
CA ASN A 40 2.08 -10.04 9.30
C ASN A 40 1.48 -9.10 8.25
N LEU A 41 1.68 -9.39 6.95
CA LEU A 41 1.23 -8.57 5.82
C LEU A 41 1.80 -7.15 5.93
N VAL A 42 3.11 -7.01 6.10
CA VAL A 42 3.78 -5.70 6.15
C VAL A 42 4.67 -5.52 4.92
N TYR A 43 4.50 -4.38 4.28
CA TYR A 43 5.15 -4.03 3.02
C TYR A 43 5.81 -2.66 3.12
N MET A 44 6.82 -2.46 2.29
CA MET A 44 7.49 -1.19 2.07
C MET A 44 7.03 -0.61 0.74
N TYR A 45 6.64 0.66 0.75
CA TYR A 45 6.21 1.41 -0.40
C TYR A 45 7.13 2.59 -0.65
N VAL A 46 7.55 2.78 -1.89
CA VAL A 46 8.07 4.07 -2.36
C VAL A 46 6.93 4.74 -3.10
N TYR A 47 6.57 5.95 -2.69
CA TYR A 47 5.42 6.70 -3.19
C TYR A 47 5.85 8.06 -3.69
N ILE A 48 5.30 8.46 -4.83
CA ILE A 48 5.46 9.79 -5.42
C ILE A 48 4.09 10.32 -5.82
N SER A 49 3.82 11.55 -5.43
CA SER A 49 2.64 12.30 -5.86
C SER A 49 3.04 13.54 -6.66
N GLN A 50 2.38 13.70 -7.81
CA GLN A 50 2.48 14.88 -8.66
C GLN A 50 1.09 15.49 -8.85
N HIS A 51 0.73 16.42 -7.98
CA HIS A 51 -0.51 17.17 -8.13
C HIS A 51 -0.27 18.43 -8.98
N LYS A 52 -1.27 18.81 -9.81
CA LYS A 52 -1.17 19.99 -10.68
C LYS A 52 -1.22 21.32 -9.90
N GLU A 53 -1.80 21.30 -8.71
CA GLU A 53 -2.06 22.49 -7.87
C GLU A 53 -1.39 22.40 -6.48
N GLU A 54 -0.81 21.25 -6.11
CA GLU A 54 -0.11 21.05 -4.85
C GLU A 54 1.35 20.67 -5.07
N SER A 55 2.14 20.86 -4.01
CA SER A 55 3.54 20.45 -3.92
C SER A 55 3.75 19.01 -4.39
N GLN A 56 4.71 18.78 -5.28
CA GLN A 56 5.16 17.43 -5.59
C GLN A 56 5.78 16.81 -4.35
N SER A 57 5.43 15.57 -4.02
CA SER A 57 5.90 14.92 -2.81
C SER A 57 6.36 13.49 -3.05
N GLY A 58 7.20 12.99 -2.16
CA GLY A 58 7.54 11.57 -2.16
C GLY A 58 7.86 11.07 -0.77
N HIS A 59 7.53 9.80 -0.54
CA HIS A 59 7.57 9.17 0.76
C HIS A 59 8.05 7.72 0.66
N LEU A 60 8.79 7.28 1.67
CA LEU A 60 8.99 5.86 1.96
C LEU A 60 8.00 5.48 3.05
N ILE A 61 7.17 4.48 2.81
CA ILE A 61 6.05 4.14 3.69
C ILE A 61 6.13 2.67 4.06
N ILE A 62 5.96 2.34 5.33
CA ILE A 62 5.85 0.97 5.82
C ILE A 62 4.46 0.80 6.37
N SER A 63 3.70 -0.14 5.81
CA SER A 63 2.29 -0.34 6.16
C SER A 63 1.80 -1.74 5.74
N PRO A 64 0.61 -2.16 6.20
CA PRO A 64 -0.13 -3.21 5.50
C PRO A 64 -0.50 -2.83 4.05
N PRO A 65 -1.03 -3.78 3.25
CA PRO A 65 -1.48 -3.51 1.89
C PRO A 65 -2.45 -2.34 1.85
N ARG A 66 -2.28 -1.48 0.85
CA ARG A 66 -3.00 -0.22 0.76
C ARG A 66 -3.19 0.21 -0.68
N TYR A 67 -4.16 1.11 -0.88
CA TYR A 67 -4.30 1.84 -2.12
C TYR A 67 -3.18 2.87 -2.31
N ASN A 68 -3.01 3.25 -3.57
CA ASN A 68 -2.13 4.33 -3.99
C ASN A 68 -2.82 5.69 -3.78
N ASP A 69 -3.07 6.05 -2.52
CA ASP A 69 -3.70 7.31 -2.08
C ASP A 69 -2.91 7.98 -0.92
N ASP A 70 -3.40 9.09 -0.37
CA ASP A 70 -2.77 9.77 0.78
C ASP A 70 -3.40 9.41 2.14
N GLY A 71 -4.34 8.45 2.19
CA GLY A 71 -5.08 8.08 3.41
C GLY A 71 -4.18 7.49 4.51
N TRP A 72 -3.00 7.00 4.13
CA TRP A 72 -1.98 6.48 5.05
C TRP A 72 -1.49 7.52 6.07
N THR A 73 -1.50 8.81 5.75
CA THR A 73 -1.04 9.90 6.64
C THR A 73 -1.88 10.01 7.91
N GLY A 74 -3.13 9.57 7.87
CA GLY A 74 -4.04 9.53 9.01
C GLY A 74 -4.04 8.20 9.76
N ASN A 75 -3.35 7.18 9.24
CA ASN A 75 -3.49 5.80 9.70
C ASN A 75 -2.35 5.40 10.66
N PRO A 76 -2.65 5.00 11.90
CA PRO A 76 -1.62 4.57 12.86
C PRO A 76 -0.87 3.30 12.44
N LEU A 77 -1.40 2.51 11.50
CA LEU A 77 -0.72 1.32 10.97
C LEU A 77 0.28 1.65 9.85
N ALA A 78 0.48 2.93 9.51
CA ALA A 78 1.42 3.35 8.49
C ALA A 78 2.49 4.27 9.08
N ILE A 79 3.74 4.01 8.73
CA ILE A 79 4.89 4.85 9.10
C ILE A 79 5.48 5.42 7.82
N GLY A 80 5.44 6.74 7.68
CA GLY A 80 6.01 7.45 6.53
C GLY A 80 7.26 8.23 6.87
N ILE A 81 8.29 8.10 6.03
CA ILE A 81 9.47 8.96 6.00
C ILE A 81 9.34 9.88 4.79
N PRO A 82 9.22 11.21 4.97
CA PRO A 82 9.29 12.15 3.87
C PRO A 82 10.64 12.04 3.16
N LEU A 83 10.57 11.81 1.85
CA LEU A 83 11.75 11.80 0.97
C LEU A 83 11.93 13.15 0.31
N ALA A 84 10.83 13.79 -0.09
CA ALA A 84 10.84 15.11 -0.69
C ALA A 84 9.48 15.81 -0.61
N LYS A 85 9.50 17.14 -0.66
CA LYS A 85 8.34 18.01 -0.85
C LYS A 85 8.73 19.19 -1.74
N ASN A 86 7.78 19.70 -2.54
CA ASN A 86 7.94 20.90 -3.38
C ASN A 86 9.09 20.83 -4.39
N TRP A 87 9.39 19.65 -4.95
CA TRP A 87 10.47 19.54 -5.93
C TRP A 87 10.04 19.99 -7.33
N GLU A 88 11.00 20.36 -8.18
CA GLU A 88 10.80 20.83 -9.55
C GLU A 88 11.41 19.87 -10.59
N LEU A 89 10.75 19.70 -11.74
CA LEU A 89 11.22 18.83 -12.83
C LEU A 89 12.55 19.32 -13.43
N GLY A 90 13.43 18.41 -13.83
CA GLY A 90 14.70 18.74 -14.49
C GLY A 90 15.80 19.29 -13.59
N THR A 91 15.64 19.24 -12.27
CA THR A 91 16.61 19.75 -11.27
C THR A 91 17.60 18.70 -10.76
N GLY A 92 17.58 17.47 -11.30
CA GLY A 92 18.33 16.33 -10.74
C GLY A 92 17.63 15.65 -9.57
N PHE A 93 16.38 16.04 -9.29
CA PHE A 93 15.55 15.53 -8.18
C PHE A 93 15.61 14.00 -7.99
N PHE A 94 15.44 13.23 -9.06
CA PHE A 94 15.36 11.77 -8.97
C PHE A 94 16.70 11.12 -8.61
N ASP A 95 17.83 11.74 -8.95
CA ASP A 95 19.15 11.25 -8.55
C ASP A 95 19.33 11.45 -7.02
N ASP A 96 18.95 12.61 -6.49
CA ASP A 96 18.95 12.87 -5.05
C ASP A 96 17.95 11.99 -4.30
N TYR A 97 16.79 11.74 -4.90
CA TYR A 97 15.77 10.84 -4.35
C TYR A 97 16.29 9.40 -4.25
N ILE A 98 16.96 8.91 -5.30
CA ILE A 98 17.63 7.59 -5.30
C ILE A 98 18.74 7.56 -4.25
N ASN A 99 19.57 8.60 -4.15
CA ASN A 99 20.62 8.69 -3.13
C ASN A 99 20.05 8.61 -1.71
N ARG A 100 18.95 9.33 -1.46
CA ARG A 100 18.26 9.27 -0.16
C ARG A 100 17.68 7.88 0.11
N LEU A 101 17.06 7.24 -0.88
CA LEU A 101 16.58 5.87 -0.76
C LEU A 101 17.72 4.89 -0.46
N ASN A 102 18.84 4.97 -1.17
CA ASN A 102 20.03 4.14 -0.91
C ASN A 102 20.49 4.21 0.54
N ASN A 103 20.44 5.40 1.15
CA ASN A 103 20.81 5.58 2.55
C ASN A 103 19.77 5.00 3.52
N LEU A 104 18.48 5.03 3.17
CA LEU A 104 17.38 4.63 4.07
C LEU A 104 17.07 3.13 4.01
N LEU A 105 17.03 2.55 2.81
CA LEU A 105 16.56 1.18 2.56
C LEU A 105 17.22 0.11 3.47
N PRO A 106 18.54 0.15 3.77
CA PRO A 106 19.17 -0.84 4.65
C PRO A 106 18.59 -0.87 6.07
N SER A 107 18.05 0.26 6.56
CA SER A 107 17.53 0.41 7.92
C SER A 107 16.00 0.51 7.99
N ALA A 108 15.34 0.96 6.93
CA ALA A 108 13.91 1.21 6.94
C ALA A 108 13.10 -0.09 7.12
N GLY A 109 13.67 -1.25 6.78
CA GLY A 109 13.03 -2.55 7.00
C GLY A 109 12.69 -2.83 8.47
N TYR A 110 13.46 -2.29 9.43
CA TYR A 110 13.20 -2.46 10.86
C TYR A 110 11.92 -1.73 11.33
N LEU A 111 11.38 -0.79 10.54
CA LEU A 111 10.12 -0.11 10.87
C LEU A 111 8.91 -1.05 10.76
N LYS A 112 9.05 -2.21 10.13
CA LYS A 112 7.99 -3.24 10.11
C LYS A 112 7.59 -3.64 11.52
N ASP A 113 8.55 -3.73 12.45
CA ASP A 113 8.28 -4.16 13.82
C ASP A 113 7.43 -3.14 14.58
N ALA A 114 7.56 -1.85 14.25
CA ALA A 114 6.72 -0.80 14.82
C ALA A 114 5.28 -0.92 14.30
N VAL A 115 5.10 -1.17 12.99
CA VAL A 115 3.77 -1.43 12.40
C VAL A 115 3.12 -2.68 13.03
N ILE A 116 3.87 -3.77 13.19
CA ILE A 116 3.36 -4.99 13.83
C ILE A 116 2.96 -4.73 15.29
N ARG A 117 3.71 -3.90 16.03
CA ARG A 117 3.33 -3.51 17.39
C ARG A 117 2.02 -2.70 17.41
N GLU A 118 1.83 -1.75 16.50
CA GLU A 118 0.58 -1.00 16.36
C GLU A 118 -0.59 -1.92 15.99
N MET A 119 -0.37 -2.93 15.14
CA MET A 119 -1.42 -3.91 14.81
C MET A 119 -1.90 -4.69 16.04
N ASN A 120 -1.01 -4.95 17.00
CA ASN A 120 -1.31 -5.70 18.22
C ASN A 120 -1.84 -4.81 19.35
N ASN A 121 -1.44 -3.54 19.39
CA ASN A 121 -1.88 -2.57 20.40
C ASN A 121 -1.99 -1.18 19.79
N LEU A 122 -3.15 -0.90 19.20
CA LEU A 122 -3.38 0.28 18.39
C LEU A 122 -3.39 1.57 19.21
N SER A 123 -2.52 2.50 18.82
CA SER A 123 -2.51 3.87 19.33
C SER A 123 -3.65 4.72 18.74
N ASP A 124 -3.96 5.83 19.41
CA ASP A 124 -4.90 6.85 18.92
C ASP A 124 -4.17 8.10 18.42
N ILE A 125 -2.98 7.92 17.87
CA ILE A 125 -2.13 9.00 17.37
C ILE A 125 -1.77 8.70 15.91
N SER A 126 -1.88 9.69 15.05
CA SER A 126 -1.33 9.66 13.69
C SER A 126 -0.74 11.01 13.33
N THR A 127 -0.12 11.09 12.16
CA THR A 127 0.54 12.31 11.70
C THR A 127 -0.43 13.43 11.33
N GLU A 128 -1.60 13.10 10.75
CA GLU A 128 -2.47 14.13 10.14
C GLU A 128 -3.98 13.98 10.41
N ALA A 129 -4.44 12.97 11.15
CA ALA A 129 -5.88 12.75 11.35
C ALA A 129 -6.34 12.74 12.82
N PRO A 130 -7.45 13.45 13.16
CA PRO A 130 -8.18 13.15 14.39
C PRO A 130 -8.85 11.77 14.27
N LYS A 131 -8.96 11.03 15.39
CA LYS A 131 -9.53 9.66 15.43
C LYS A 131 -8.70 8.61 14.69
N ALA A 132 -7.38 8.71 14.77
CA ALA A 132 -6.43 7.74 14.20
C ALA A 132 -6.79 6.29 14.55
N LYS A 133 -7.21 6.02 15.80
CA LYS A 133 -7.58 4.68 16.25
C LYS A 133 -8.75 4.09 15.46
N TYR A 134 -9.72 4.91 15.05
CA TYR A 134 -10.86 4.43 14.28
C TYR A 134 -10.44 3.97 12.88
N LEU A 135 -9.56 4.73 12.21
CA LEU A 135 -8.99 4.36 10.92
C LEU A 135 -8.14 3.08 11.04
N GLY A 136 -7.30 2.99 12.06
CA GLY A 136 -6.52 1.77 12.31
C GLY A 136 -7.40 0.55 12.60
N MET A 137 -8.51 0.70 13.33
CA MET A 137 -9.46 -0.38 13.58
C MET A 137 -10.10 -0.90 12.29
N ARG A 138 -10.47 -0.01 11.36
CA ARG A 138 -11.00 -0.41 10.05
C ARG A 138 -10.00 -1.24 9.27
N GLU A 139 -8.72 -0.83 9.22
CA GLU A 139 -7.70 -1.63 8.55
C GLU A 139 -7.46 -2.99 9.24
N LEU A 140 -7.47 -3.04 10.57
CA LEU A 140 -7.39 -4.33 11.27
C LEU A 140 -8.55 -5.26 10.91
N THR A 141 -9.76 -4.71 10.71
CA THR A 141 -10.91 -5.47 10.21
C THR A 141 -10.67 -5.99 8.80
N ASN A 142 -10.10 -5.19 7.90
CA ASN A 142 -9.71 -5.63 6.55
C ASN A 142 -8.71 -6.79 6.58
N LEU A 143 -7.68 -6.69 7.43
CA LEU A 143 -6.68 -7.74 7.57
C LEU A 143 -7.29 -9.04 8.13
N LYS A 144 -8.23 -8.95 9.09
CA LYS A 144 -8.98 -10.11 9.60
C LYS A 144 -9.85 -10.75 8.52
N ALA A 145 -10.57 -9.94 7.74
CA ALA A 145 -11.33 -10.42 6.60
C ALA A 145 -10.44 -11.12 5.57
N PHE A 146 -9.23 -10.60 5.34
CA PHE A 146 -8.25 -11.28 4.50
C PHE A 146 -7.79 -12.63 5.06
N ARG A 147 -7.54 -12.74 6.37
CA ARG A 147 -7.28 -14.07 6.99
C ARG A 147 -8.43 -15.04 6.76
N LYS A 148 -9.67 -14.55 6.82
CA LYS A 148 -10.84 -15.37 6.50
C LYS A 148 -10.84 -15.82 5.03
N LEU A 149 -10.47 -14.94 4.10
CA LEU A 149 -10.31 -15.28 2.70
C LEU A 149 -9.24 -16.38 2.48
N GLN A 150 -8.16 -16.39 3.28
CA GLN A 150 -7.12 -17.43 3.21
C GLN A 150 -7.63 -18.84 3.56
N GLU A 151 -8.76 -18.94 4.28
CA GLU A 151 -9.39 -20.22 4.64
C GLU A 151 -10.27 -20.79 3.52
N GLU A 152 -10.54 -20.02 2.46
CA GLU A 152 -11.41 -20.45 1.37
C GLU A 152 -10.76 -21.57 0.53
N PRO A 153 -11.51 -22.61 0.13
CA PRO A 153 -10.96 -23.73 -0.65
C PRO A 153 -10.32 -23.31 -1.98
N ASN A 154 -10.81 -22.22 -2.59
CA ASN A 154 -10.32 -21.67 -3.85
C ASN A 154 -9.28 -20.55 -3.66
N PHE A 155 -8.76 -20.32 -2.46
CA PHE A 155 -7.84 -19.21 -2.19
C PHE A 155 -6.61 -19.20 -3.11
N MET A 156 -6.03 -20.37 -3.41
CA MET A 156 -4.89 -20.48 -4.32
C MET A 156 -5.23 -20.09 -5.77
N GLU A 157 -6.44 -20.40 -6.21
CA GLU A 157 -6.94 -19.98 -7.52
C GLU A 157 -7.12 -18.47 -7.57
N LEU A 158 -7.72 -17.88 -6.52
CA LEU A 158 -7.87 -16.43 -6.38
C LEU A 158 -6.51 -15.71 -6.40
N CYS A 159 -5.50 -16.26 -5.70
CA CYS A 159 -4.13 -15.73 -5.73
C CYS A 159 -3.55 -15.76 -7.15
N SER A 160 -3.70 -16.87 -7.87
CA SER A 160 -3.20 -16.99 -9.24
C SER A 160 -3.83 -15.96 -10.19
N ILE A 161 -5.16 -15.82 -10.14
CA ILE A 161 -5.90 -14.86 -10.98
C ILE A 161 -5.50 -13.42 -10.63
N SER A 162 -5.39 -13.12 -9.34
CA SER A 162 -5.04 -11.78 -8.86
C SER A 162 -3.61 -11.40 -9.27
N LYS A 163 -2.64 -12.31 -9.07
CA LYS A 163 -1.25 -12.13 -9.50
C LYS A 163 -1.13 -11.91 -11.01
N GLU A 164 -1.85 -12.71 -11.81
CA GLU A 164 -1.86 -12.54 -13.27
C GLU A 164 -2.44 -11.18 -13.68
N THR A 165 -3.52 -10.77 -13.03
CA THR A 165 -4.18 -9.48 -13.28
C THR A 165 -3.24 -8.31 -12.96
N TRP A 166 -2.53 -8.36 -11.83
CA TRP A 166 -1.51 -7.36 -11.47
C TRP A 166 -0.37 -7.31 -12.49
N LEU A 167 0.24 -8.45 -12.79
CA LEU A 167 1.48 -8.48 -13.58
C LEU A 167 1.25 -8.24 -15.07
N LYS A 168 0.19 -8.84 -15.64
CA LYS A 168 -0.07 -8.78 -17.09
C LYS A 168 -1.05 -7.69 -17.48
N LYS A 169 -2.18 -7.58 -16.78
CA LYS A 169 -3.22 -6.60 -17.11
C LYS A 169 -2.92 -5.22 -16.52
N LYS A 170 -1.99 -5.14 -15.57
CA LYS A 170 -1.70 -3.92 -14.80
C LYS A 170 -2.97 -3.39 -14.15
N ASP A 171 -3.69 -4.28 -13.49
CA ASP A 171 -4.95 -3.97 -12.81
C ASP A 171 -5.11 -4.81 -11.52
N ILE A 172 -6.16 -4.55 -10.75
CA ILE A 172 -6.54 -5.32 -9.55
C ILE A 172 -7.71 -6.22 -9.88
N TYR A 173 -7.57 -7.52 -9.59
CA TYR A 173 -8.70 -8.45 -9.70
C TYR A 173 -9.71 -8.16 -8.59
N LEU A 174 -10.93 -7.77 -8.97
CA LEU A 174 -12.02 -7.49 -8.03
C LEU A 174 -12.73 -8.77 -7.62
N LEU A 175 -12.79 -9.01 -6.32
CA LEU A 175 -13.57 -10.08 -5.72
C LEU A 175 -15.07 -9.82 -5.87
N ASP A 176 -15.84 -10.90 -5.94
CA ASP A 176 -17.30 -10.83 -5.86
C ASP A 176 -17.75 -10.29 -4.49
N VAL A 177 -18.80 -9.48 -4.49
CA VAL A 177 -19.36 -8.86 -3.27
C VAL A 177 -19.86 -9.90 -2.27
N GLY A 178 -20.38 -11.03 -2.75
CA GLY A 178 -20.76 -12.17 -1.90
C GLY A 178 -19.57 -12.77 -1.16
N MET A 179 -18.40 -12.84 -1.81
CA MET A 179 -17.15 -13.25 -1.17
C MET A 179 -16.71 -12.22 -0.12
N GLY A 180 -16.77 -10.92 -0.45
CA GLY A 180 -16.49 -9.85 0.50
C GLY A 180 -17.37 -9.96 1.74
N LYS A 181 -18.70 -10.03 1.56
CA LYS A 181 -19.67 -10.18 2.65
C LYS A 181 -19.34 -11.37 3.54
N LYS A 182 -19.04 -12.54 2.95
CA LYS A 182 -18.65 -13.75 3.69
C LYS A 182 -17.42 -13.53 4.56
N CYS A 183 -16.42 -12.80 4.07
CA CYS A 183 -15.18 -12.54 4.80
C CYS A 183 -15.36 -11.51 5.92
N PHE A 184 -16.24 -10.52 5.73
CA PHE A 184 -16.46 -9.43 6.69
C PHE A 184 -17.55 -9.75 7.73
N GLU A 185 -18.42 -10.75 7.52
CA GLU A 185 -19.60 -11.02 8.37
C GLU A 185 -19.30 -11.10 9.87
N GLN A 186 -18.13 -11.61 10.24
CA GLN A 186 -17.73 -11.81 11.64
C GLN A 186 -17.03 -10.60 12.28
N TYR A 187 -16.62 -9.61 11.47
CA TYR A 187 -15.71 -8.55 11.90
C TYR A 187 -16.21 -7.14 11.57
N GLY A 188 -17.03 -7.02 10.53
CA GLY A 188 -17.60 -5.76 10.08
C GLY A 188 -18.70 -5.25 11.00
N ASP A 189 -18.78 -3.93 11.11
CA ASP A 189 -19.91 -3.22 11.71
C ASP A 189 -21.01 -2.93 10.67
N GLU A 190 -22.07 -2.23 11.08
CA GLU A 190 -23.16 -1.83 10.19
C GLU A 190 -22.66 -1.02 8.99
N ILE A 191 -21.67 -0.13 9.21
CA ILE A 191 -21.04 0.68 8.15
C ILE A 191 -20.29 -0.22 7.17
N THR A 192 -19.57 -1.21 7.67
CA THR A 192 -18.86 -2.19 6.83
C THR A 192 -19.82 -2.91 5.90
N MET A 193 -20.99 -3.29 6.42
CA MET A 193 -22.02 -3.98 5.64
C MET A 193 -22.76 -3.05 4.68
N GLU A 194 -23.00 -1.80 5.07
CA GLU A 194 -23.61 -0.77 4.22
C GLU A 194 -22.73 -0.47 2.98
N TYR A 195 -21.41 -0.40 3.17
CA TYR A 195 -20.44 -0.08 2.12
C TYR A 195 -19.64 -1.31 1.66
N ILE A 196 -20.23 -2.50 1.69
CA ILE A 196 -19.51 -3.77 1.48
C ILE A 196 -18.76 -3.84 0.15
N GLU A 197 -19.21 -3.13 -0.89
CA GLU A 197 -18.51 -3.05 -2.18
C GLU A 197 -17.12 -2.40 -2.04
N ASP A 198 -17.02 -1.30 -1.29
CA ASP A 198 -15.75 -0.60 -1.04
C ASP A 198 -14.79 -1.48 -0.23
N TYR A 199 -15.31 -2.16 0.79
CA TYR A 199 -14.53 -3.10 1.61
C TYR A 199 -14.10 -4.35 0.80
N THR A 200 -14.92 -4.81 -0.14
CA THR A 200 -14.57 -5.90 -1.06
C THR A 200 -13.46 -5.47 -2.01
N SER A 201 -13.47 -4.21 -2.46
CA SER A 201 -12.38 -3.63 -3.25
C SER A 201 -11.08 -3.57 -2.42
N GLN A 202 -11.15 -3.17 -1.14
CA GLN A 202 -10.00 -3.15 -0.24
C GLN A 202 -9.42 -4.55 -0.04
N LEU A 203 -10.28 -5.54 0.17
CA LEU A 203 -9.90 -6.94 0.28
C LEU A 203 -9.22 -7.45 -1.00
N SER A 204 -9.70 -7.00 -2.16
CA SER A 204 -9.11 -7.29 -3.47
C SER A 204 -7.70 -6.72 -3.60
N MET A 205 -7.46 -5.50 -3.10
CA MET A 205 -6.13 -4.88 -3.04
C MET A 205 -5.17 -5.66 -2.14
N ILE A 206 -5.63 -6.12 -0.97
CA ILE A 206 -4.85 -6.96 -0.06
C ILE A 206 -4.47 -8.28 -0.76
N LEU A 207 -5.43 -8.94 -1.41
CA LEU A 207 -5.19 -10.16 -2.19
C LEU A 207 -4.17 -9.93 -3.31
N ALA A 208 -4.28 -8.83 -4.05
CA ALA A 208 -3.38 -8.54 -5.16
C ALA A 208 -1.95 -8.25 -4.69
N THR A 209 -1.80 -7.48 -3.62
CA THR A 209 -0.51 -7.23 -2.99
C THR A 209 0.09 -8.51 -2.41
N TYR A 210 -0.69 -9.33 -1.70
CA TYR A 210 -0.21 -10.59 -1.14
C TYR A 210 0.22 -11.58 -2.23
N SER A 211 -0.64 -11.79 -3.23
CA SER A 211 -0.43 -12.81 -4.26
C SER A 211 0.76 -12.52 -5.17
N THR A 212 1.15 -11.26 -5.36
CA THR A 212 2.31 -10.92 -6.19
C THR A 212 3.64 -11.38 -5.60
N PHE A 213 3.72 -11.59 -4.27
CA PHE A 213 4.89 -12.10 -3.55
C PHE A 213 4.79 -13.58 -3.14
N ARG A 214 3.80 -14.31 -3.67
CA ARG A 214 3.67 -15.78 -3.52
C ARG A 214 3.80 -16.46 -4.87
#